data_AF-A0A2M6R8K0-F1
#
_entry.id   AF-A0A2M6R8K0-F1
#
_cell.length_a   1.000
_cell.length_b   1.000
_cell.length_c   1.000
_cell.angle_alpha   90.00
_cell.angle_beta   90.00
_cell.angle_gamma   90.00
#
_symmetry.space_group_name_H-M   'P 1'
#
loop_
_entity.id
_entity.type
_entity.pdbx_description
1 polymer ?
#
loop_
_entity_poly.entity_id
_entity_poly.type
_entity_poly.pdbx_seq_one_letter_code
_entity_poly.pdbx_strand_id
1 'polypeptide(L)'
;MKNNLDAGNISTKITKIIASQADHLNRSWSFRKLTHQQSISKTERDRIFNELITNPIALIILIAGSFKKTFIKDQTKYQFFAQLQLYLMNEYSNWLKELGVSEKFTELWKQVINQRLEEYRKDASDYKKELGNDIPGAQWLAIVPTGCLHHIRRGKTDIEDPLFKVIINHHKNIFKSFYNLVH
;
A
#
# COMPACT_ATOMS: atom_id res chain seq x y z
N MET A 1 -20.81 -5.21 24.05
CA MET A 1 -19.33 -5.27 24.04
C MET A 1 -18.85 -4.32 22.96
N LYS A 2 -18.12 -3.26 23.31
CA LYS A 2 -17.49 -2.37 22.31
C LYS A 2 -16.45 -3.22 21.57
N ASN A 3 -16.58 -3.36 20.25
CA ASN A 3 -15.45 -3.82 19.42
C ASN A 3 -14.32 -2.80 19.65
N ASN A 4 -13.39 -3.11 20.54
CA ASN A 4 -12.18 -2.30 20.69
C ASN A 4 -11.40 -2.49 19.39
N LEU A 5 -11.46 -1.48 18.54
CA LEU A 5 -10.61 -1.35 17.37
C LEU A 5 -9.16 -1.35 17.85
N ASP A 6 -8.50 -2.50 17.75
CA ASP A 6 -7.09 -2.66 18.08
C ASP A 6 -6.26 -2.39 16.83
N ALA A 7 -5.59 -1.23 16.83
CA ALA A 7 -4.78 -0.77 15.71
C ALA A 7 -3.61 -1.71 15.40
N GLY A 8 -3.03 -2.38 16.40
CA GLY A 8 -1.94 -3.34 16.20
C GLY A 8 -2.45 -4.64 15.57
N ASN A 9 -3.55 -5.18 16.06
CA ASN A 9 -4.15 -6.37 15.44
C ASN A 9 -4.57 -6.10 13.98
N ILE A 10 -5.14 -4.92 13.72
CA ILE A 10 -5.55 -4.52 12.36
C ILE A 10 -4.32 -4.32 11.46
N SER A 11 -3.24 -3.69 11.94
CA SER A 11 -1.99 -3.55 11.16
C SER A 11 -1.41 -4.90 10.78
N THR A 12 -1.33 -5.84 11.72
CA THR A 12 -0.84 -7.20 11.46
C THR A 12 -1.70 -7.91 10.41
N LYS A 13 -3.04 -7.88 10.58
CA LYS A 13 -3.97 -8.53 9.65
C LYS A 13 -3.85 -7.97 8.24
N ILE A 14 -3.89 -6.64 8.08
CA ILE A 14 -3.84 -6.04 6.74
C ILE A 14 -2.47 -6.23 6.10
N THR A 15 -1.38 -6.19 6.87
CA THR A 15 -0.02 -6.46 6.37
C THR A 15 0.12 -7.89 5.83
N LYS A 16 -0.41 -8.88 6.54
CA LYS A 16 -0.43 -10.28 6.06
C LYS A 16 -1.31 -10.46 4.82
N ILE A 17 -2.45 -9.77 4.75
CA ILE A 17 -3.31 -9.77 3.56
C ILE A 17 -2.55 -9.17 2.36
N ILE A 18 -1.89 -8.03 2.54
CA ILE A 18 -1.08 -7.39 1.48
C ILE A 18 -0.01 -8.35 0.98
N ALA A 19 0.78 -8.94 1.88
CA ALA A 19 1.85 -9.86 1.50
C ALA A 19 1.33 -11.11 0.79
N SER A 20 0.22 -11.69 1.26
CA SER A 20 -0.41 -12.84 0.62
C SER A 20 -0.93 -12.51 -0.78
N GLN A 21 -1.61 -11.36 -0.95
CA GLN A 21 -2.09 -10.93 -2.26
C GLN A 21 -0.93 -10.59 -3.21
N ALA A 22 0.16 -10.00 -2.70
CA ALA A 22 1.36 -9.71 -3.48
C ALA A 22 2.01 -11.00 -3.99
N ASP A 23 2.17 -12.01 -3.12
CA ASP A 23 2.70 -13.33 -3.52
C ASP A 23 1.82 -14.01 -4.58
N HIS A 24 0.50 -14.02 -4.36
CA HIS A 24 -0.44 -14.60 -5.32
C HIS A 24 -0.38 -13.89 -6.69
N LEU A 25 -0.37 -12.54 -6.70
CA LEU A 25 -0.28 -11.76 -7.92
C LEU A 25 1.06 -12.00 -8.63
N ASN A 26 2.16 -12.00 -7.89
CA ASN A 26 3.50 -12.19 -8.43
C ASN A 26 3.69 -13.58 -9.08
N ARG A 27 3.00 -14.61 -8.57
CA ARG A 27 3.00 -15.96 -9.16
C ARG A 27 2.10 -16.09 -10.38
N SER A 28 1.12 -15.21 -10.54
CA SER A 28 0.14 -15.32 -11.62
C SER A 28 0.78 -15.16 -13.00
N TRP A 29 0.43 -16.07 -13.93
CA TRP A 29 1.03 -16.07 -15.28
C TRP A 29 0.77 -14.77 -16.04
N SER A 30 -0.42 -14.19 -15.90
CA SER A 30 -0.81 -12.92 -16.53
C SER A 30 0.07 -11.77 -16.05
N PHE A 31 0.28 -11.62 -14.74
CA PHE A 31 1.15 -10.58 -14.19
C PHE A 31 2.59 -10.77 -14.63
N ARG A 32 3.10 -12.01 -14.58
CA ARG A 32 4.47 -12.35 -15.01
C ARG A 32 4.71 -12.02 -16.48
N LYS A 33 3.70 -12.24 -17.33
CA LYS A 33 3.74 -11.87 -18.75
C LYS A 33 3.77 -10.36 -18.93
N LEU A 34 2.87 -9.63 -18.25
CA LEU A 34 2.77 -8.16 -18.34
C LEU A 34 4.03 -7.44 -17.85
N THR A 35 4.73 -8.02 -16.87
CA THR A 35 5.97 -7.49 -16.29
C THR A 35 7.24 -8.11 -16.87
N HIS A 36 7.12 -8.96 -17.90
CA HIS A 36 8.24 -9.63 -18.57
C HIS A 36 9.20 -10.38 -17.62
N GLN A 37 8.67 -11.00 -16.56
CA GLN A 37 9.50 -11.61 -15.51
C GLN A 37 10.45 -12.72 -15.99
N GLN A 38 10.13 -13.35 -17.13
CA GLN A 38 10.96 -14.41 -17.71
C GLN A 38 12.25 -13.87 -18.35
N SER A 39 12.26 -12.61 -18.78
CA SER A 39 13.38 -12.00 -19.51
C SER A 39 14.19 -11.00 -18.68
N ILE A 40 13.86 -10.82 -17.40
CA ILE A 40 14.55 -9.89 -16.50
C ILE A 40 15.32 -10.64 -15.41
N SER A 41 16.30 -9.97 -14.82
CA SER A 41 17.13 -10.52 -13.74
C SER A 41 16.31 -10.83 -12.48
N LYS A 42 16.84 -11.69 -11.60
CA LYS A 42 16.24 -11.95 -10.28
C LYS A 42 16.07 -10.65 -9.49
N THR A 43 17.09 -9.80 -9.48
CA THR A 43 17.06 -8.50 -8.81
C THR A 43 15.90 -7.62 -9.28
N GLU A 44 15.60 -7.61 -10.59
CA GLU A 44 14.48 -6.82 -11.09
C GLU A 44 13.11 -7.44 -10.72
N ARG A 45 13.00 -8.78 -10.70
CA ARG A 45 11.79 -9.45 -10.19
C ARG A 45 11.56 -9.13 -8.71
N ASP A 46 12.62 -9.20 -7.90
CA ASP A 46 12.54 -8.90 -6.46
C ASP A 46 12.13 -7.43 -6.24
N ARG A 47 12.67 -6.50 -7.05
CA ARG A 47 12.24 -5.09 -7.03
C ARG A 47 10.76 -4.93 -7.36
N ILE A 48 10.27 -5.58 -8.42
CA ILE A 48 8.83 -5.52 -8.78
C ILE A 48 7.97 -6.08 -7.65
N PHE A 49 8.39 -7.19 -7.04
CA PHE A 49 7.70 -7.76 -5.89
C PHE A 49 7.65 -6.79 -4.70
N ASN A 50 8.75 -6.06 -4.45
CA ASN A 50 8.76 -5.05 -3.39
C ASN A 50 7.72 -3.96 -3.62
N GLU A 51 7.51 -3.50 -4.87
CA GLU A 51 6.47 -2.52 -5.17
C GLU A 51 5.06 -3.06 -4.90
N LEU A 52 4.82 -4.36 -5.09
CA LEU A 52 3.53 -5.00 -4.76
C LEU A 52 3.22 -5.03 -3.26
N ILE A 53 4.22 -4.79 -2.40
CA ILE A 53 4.03 -4.75 -0.95
C ILE A 53 4.03 -3.31 -0.45
N THR A 54 5.05 -2.52 -0.82
CA THR A 54 5.23 -1.16 -0.29
C THR A 54 4.13 -0.21 -0.72
N ASN A 55 3.63 -0.34 -1.96
CA ASN A 55 2.61 0.57 -2.49
C ASN A 55 1.27 0.35 -1.79
N PRO A 56 0.76 -0.89 -1.65
CA PRO A 56 -0.42 -1.12 -0.82
C PRO A 56 -0.29 -0.71 0.64
N ILE A 57 0.87 -0.90 1.28
CA ILE A 57 1.09 -0.41 2.66
C ILE A 57 0.96 1.12 2.68
N ALA A 58 1.63 1.82 1.75
CA ALA A 58 1.54 3.26 1.62
C ALA A 58 0.09 3.73 1.37
N LEU A 59 -0.66 3.04 0.51
CA LEU A 59 -2.08 3.30 0.26
C LEU A 59 -2.89 3.28 1.56
N ILE A 60 -2.76 2.21 2.37
CA ILE A 60 -3.52 2.09 3.62
C ILE A 60 -3.10 3.15 4.63
N ILE A 61 -1.81 3.49 4.73
CA ILE A 61 -1.34 4.57 5.61
C ILE A 61 -1.93 5.93 5.21
N LEU A 62 -2.01 6.21 3.90
CA LEU A 62 -2.58 7.46 3.38
C LEU A 62 -4.09 7.54 3.61
N ILE A 63 -4.80 6.44 3.36
CA ILE A 63 -6.24 6.32 3.63
C ILE A 63 -6.53 6.46 5.12
N ALA A 64 -5.77 5.77 6.00
CA ALA A 64 -5.87 5.94 7.45
C ALA A 64 -5.63 7.40 7.86
N GLY A 65 -4.68 8.08 7.21
CA GLY A 65 -4.45 9.52 7.40
C GLY A 65 -5.64 10.39 6.98
N SER A 66 -6.33 10.03 5.90
CA SER A 66 -7.56 10.70 5.48
C SER A 66 -8.71 10.48 6.48
N PHE A 67 -8.93 9.24 6.92
CA PHE A 67 -9.93 8.95 7.96
C PHE A 67 -9.63 9.67 9.28
N LYS A 68 -8.36 9.72 9.71
CA LYS A 68 -7.94 10.46 10.89
C LYS A 68 -8.38 11.94 10.82
N LYS A 69 -8.22 12.59 9.66
CA LYS A 69 -8.65 13.98 9.45
C LYS A 69 -10.17 14.12 9.53
N THR A 70 -10.91 13.17 8.96
CA THR A 70 -12.39 13.15 9.04
C THR A 70 -12.89 13.02 10.47
N PHE A 71 -12.22 12.20 11.29
CA PHE A 71 -12.60 11.94 12.68
C PHE A 71 -11.93 12.87 13.70
N ILE A 72 -11.50 14.07 13.32
CA ILE A 72 -10.80 15.00 14.23
C ILE A 72 -11.59 15.35 15.51
N LYS A 73 -12.93 15.25 15.47
CA LYS A 73 -13.82 15.48 16.64
C LYS A 73 -14.13 14.21 17.43
N ASP A 74 -13.85 13.03 16.91
CA ASP A 74 -14.03 11.73 17.58
C ASP A 74 -12.66 11.25 18.06
N GLN A 75 -12.32 11.57 19.31
CA GLN A 75 -10.99 11.33 19.87
C GLN A 75 -10.58 9.84 19.81
N THR A 76 -11.54 8.93 20.01
CA THR A 76 -11.28 7.49 19.96
C THR A 76 -10.90 7.06 18.55
N LYS A 77 -11.67 7.45 17.53
CA LYS A 77 -11.34 7.13 16.13
C LYS A 77 -10.09 7.84 15.65
N TYR A 78 -9.90 9.10 16.05
CA TYR A 78 -8.68 9.85 15.74
C TYR A 78 -7.43 9.12 16.25
N GLN A 79 -7.43 8.73 17.52
CA GLN A 79 -6.31 8.01 18.15
C GLN A 79 -6.09 6.64 17.49
N PHE A 80 -7.17 5.91 17.19
CA PHE A 80 -7.11 4.64 16.48
C PHE A 80 -6.39 4.77 15.13
N PHE A 81 -6.82 5.69 14.26
CA PHE A 81 -6.18 5.87 12.96
C PHE A 81 -4.75 6.44 13.07
N ALA A 82 -4.46 7.26 14.08
CA ALA A 82 -3.10 7.73 14.35
C ALA A 82 -2.16 6.57 14.72
N GLN A 83 -2.58 5.68 15.63
CA GLN A 83 -1.82 4.49 16.01
C GLN A 83 -1.65 3.52 14.85
N LEU A 84 -2.71 3.31 14.06
CA LEU A 84 -2.68 2.42 12.91
C LEU A 84 -1.62 2.86 11.88
N GLN A 85 -1.49 4.17 11.62
CA GLN A 85 -0.40 4.68 10.77
C GLN A 85 0.99 4.32 11.32
N LEU A 86 1.20 4.47 12.63
CA LEU A 86 2.48 4.16 13.27
C LEU A 86 2.82 2.66 13.20
N TYR A 87 1.83 1.79 13.45
CA TYR A 87 2.03 0.36 13.36
C TYR A 87 2.32 -0.07 11.93
N LEU A 88 1.54 0.39 10.94
CA LEU A 88 1.73 0.03 9.53
C LEU A 88 3.11 0.40 8.98
N MET A 89 3.73 1.49 9.48
CA MET A 89 5.09 1.88 9.09
C MET A 89 6.15 0.83 9.47
N ASN A 90 5.88 0.03 10.50
CA ASN A 90 6.86 -0.90 11.07
C ASN A 90 6.45 -2.38 10.91
N GLU A 91 5.16 -2.66 10.75
CA GLU A 91 4.58 -4.00 10.83
C GLU A 91 5.26 -5.00 9.90
N TYR A 92 5.43 -4.64 8.62
CA TYR A 92 6.04 -5.54 7.65
C TYR A 92 7.50 -5.83 7.97
N SER A 93 8.25 -4.81 8.42
CA SER A 93 9.63 -5.00 8.88
C SER A 93 9.70 -5.90 10.11
N ASN A 94 8.80 -5.73 11.08
CA ASN A 94 8.75 -6.54 12.28
C ASN A 94 8.42 -8.00 11.95
N TRP A 95 7.43 -8.20 11.08
CA TRP A 95 7.05 -9.54 10.63
C TRP A 95 8.18 -10.25 9.89
N LEU A 96 8.96 -9.55 9.06
CA LEU A 96 10.15 -10.13 8.43
C LEU A 96 11.24 -10.50 9.46
N LYS A 97 11.43 -9.69 10.52
CA LYS A 97 12.36 -10.03 11.62
C LYS A 97 11.92 -11.31 12.33
N GLU A 98 10.62 -11.48 12.59
CA GLU A 98 10.05 -12.70 13.16
C GLU A 98 10.27 -13.94 12.27
N LEU A 99 10.30 -13.76 10.95
CA LEU A 99 10.63 -14.81 9.98
C LEU A 99 12.14 -15.08 9.84
N GLY A 100 12.99 -14.41 10.63
CA GLY A 100 14.44 -14.61 10.63
C GLY A 100 15.21 -13.79 9.59
N VAL A 101 14.57 -12.79 8.96
CA VAL A 101 15.28 -11.88 8.03
C VAL A 101 16.18 -10.94 8.83
N SER A 102 17.43 -10.82 8.40
CA SER A 102 18.42 -9.92 9.04
C SER A 102 17.90 -8.48 9.13
N GLU A 103 18.15 -7.84 10.28
CA GLU A 103 17.77 -6.46 10.57
C GLU A 103 18.21 -5.46 9.49
N LYS A 104 19.41 -5.65 8.92
CA LYS A 104 19.93 -4.82 7.82
C LYS A 104 18.97 -4.75 6.64
N PHE A 105 18.29 -5.84 6.31
CA PHE A 105 17.35 -5.89 5.19
C PHE A 105 15.95 -5.40 5.56
N THR A 106 15.53 -5.56 6.82
CA THR A 106 14.19 -5.18 7.25
C THR A 106 14.06 -3.67 7.44
N GLU A 107 15.09 -2.98 7.90
CA GLU A 107 15.08 -1.50 8.01
C GLU A 107 14.98 -0.79 6.65
N LEU A 108 15.49 -1.40 5.57
CA LEU A 108 15.33 -0.86 4.20
C LEU A 108 13.86 -0.75 3.80
N TRP A 109 12.98 -1.64 4.27
CA TRP A 109 11.55 -1.59 3.94
C TRP A 109 10.87 -0.34 4.49
N LYS A 110 11.21 0.07 5.72
CA LYS A 110 10.67 1.29 6.32
C LYS A 110 11.06 2.52 5.50
N GLN A 111 12.30 2.55 5.03
CA GLN A 111 12.81 3.64 4.18
C GLN A 111 12.06 3.71 2.86
N VAL A 112 11.86 2.57 2.18
CA VAL A 112 11.13 2.52 0.91
C VAL A 112 9.66 2.93 1.11
N ILE A 113 8.98 2.44 2.14
CA ILE A 113 7.60 2.84 2.45
C ILE A 113 7.54 4.36 2.68
N ASN A 114 8.47 4.91 3.45
CA ASN A 114 8.53 6.36 3.70
C ASN A 114 8.75 7.17 2.41
N GLN A 115 9.67 6.72 1.54
CA GLN A 115 9.89 7.35 0.23
C GLN A 115 8.61 7.37 -0.62
N ARG A 116 7.89 6.25 -0.70
CA ARG A 116 6.62 6.15 -1.44
C ARG A 116 5.56 7.08 -0.86
N LEU A 117 5.47 7.21 0.47
CA LEU A 117 4.56 8.15 1.12
C LEU A 117 4.84 9.60 0.75
N GLU A 118 6.11 10.00 0.74
CA GLU A 118 6.50 11.37 0.36
C GLU A 118 6.22 11.66 -1.11
N GLU A 119 6.52 10.72 -2.01
CA GLU A 119 6.19 10.80 -3.44
C GLU A 119 4.68 11.02 -3.65
N TYR A 120 3.82 10.18 -3.06
CA TYR A 120 2.38 10.30 -3.28
C TYR A 120 1.77 11.53 -2.62
N ARG A 121 2.31 11.99 -1.50
CA ARG A 121 1.87 13.27 -0.89
C ARG A 121 2.16 14.45 -1.81
N LYS A 122 3.31 14.44 -2.49
CA LYS A 122 3.67 15.43 -3.50
C LYS A 122 2.75 15.33 -4.73
N ASP A 123 2.53 14.14 -5.25
CA ASP A 123 1.63 13.95 -6.40
C ASP A 123 0.19 14.40 -6.05
N ALA A 124 -0.27 14.18 -4.81
CA ALA A 124 -1.59 14.62 -4.36
C ALA A 124 -1.74 16.14 -4.27
N SER A 125 -0.68 16.90 -3.98
CA SER A 125 -0.75 18.36 -4.05
C SER A 125 -0.98 18.84 -5.47
N ASP A 126 -0.46 18.11 -6.45
CA ASP A 126 -0.60 18.43 -7.87
C ASP A 126 -1.98 18.01 -8.41
N TYR A 127 -2.52 16.87 -7.93
CA TYR A 127 -3.83 16.32 -8.31
C TYR A 127 -5.05 17.02 -7.68
N LYS A 128 -4.86 17.87 -6.66
CA LYS A 128 -5.94 18.52 -5.90
C LYS A 128 -6.85 19.45 -6.72
N LYS A 129 -6.55 19.68 -8.00
CA LYS A 129 -7.34 20.53 -8.90
C LYS A 129 -8.55 19.81 -9.52
N GLU A 130 -8.67 18.49 -9.44
CA GLU A 130 -9.61 17.74 -10.31
C GLU A 130 -10.60 16.81 -9.61
N LEU A 131 -10.55 16.60 -8.28
CA LEU A 131 -11.41 15.62 -7.61
C LEU A 131 -12.21 16.21 -6.45
N GLY A 132 -13.53 16.34 -6.63
CA GLY A 132 -14.50 16.34 -5.52
C GLY A 132 -14.78 14.88 -5.13
N ASN A 133 -14.78 14.54 -3.84
CA ASN A 133 -15.11 13.18 -3.40
C ASN A 133 -15.65 13.12 -1.97
N ASP A 134 -16.73 12.35 -1.80
CA ASP A 134 -17.45 12.13 -0.53
C ASP A 134 -16.82 11.04 0.37
N ILE A 135 -15.88 10.24 -0.15
CA ILE A 135 -15.19 9.18 0.61
C ILE A 135 -13.78 9.65 1.03
N PRO A 136 -13.47 9.69 2.34
CA PRO A 136 -12.14 10.05 2.84
C PRO A 136 -11.03 9.20 2.22
N GLY A 137 -10.14 9.84 1.46
CA GLY A 137 -8.96 9.19 0.89
C GLY A 137 -9.19 8.46 -0.44
N ALA A 138 -10.37 8.60 -1.08
CA ALA A 138 -10.63 8.01 -2.40
C ALA A 138 -9.58 8.39 -3.47
N GLN A 139 -9.05 9.63 -3.41
CA GLN A 139 -7.96 10.08 -4.29
C GLN A 139 -6.73 9.16 -4.27
N TRP A 140 -6.43 8.51 -3.14
CA TRP A 140 -5.29 7.62 -3.01
C TRP A 140 -5.44 6.34 -3.85
N LEU A 141 -6.68 5.93 -4.15
CA LEU A 141 -6.97 4.81 -5.05
C LEU A 141 -6.70 5.13 -6.52
N ALA A 142 -6.47 6.39 -6.87
CA ALA A 142 -5.99 6.80 -8.18
C ALA A 142 -4.47 7.04 -8.17
N ILE A 143 -3.98 7.78 -7.17
CA ILE A 143 -2.57 8.22 -7.09
C ILE A 143 -1.63 7.02 -6.87
N VAL A 144 -1.89 6.18 -5.87
CA VAL A 144 -0.95 5.11 -5.50
C VAL A 144 -0.82 4.05 -6.59
N PRO A 145 -1.90 3.54 -7.22
CA PRO A 145 -1.76 2.60 -8.34
C PRO A 145 -0.99 3.19 -9.53
N THR A 146 -1.11 4.48 -9.78
CA THR A 146 -0.39 5.18 -10.85
C THR A 146 1.11 5.23 -10.54
N GLY A 147 1.46 5.62 -9.31
CA GLY A 147 2.85 5.58 -8.83
C GLY A 147 3.43 4.17 -8.87
N CYS A 148 2.67 3.16 -8.44
CA CYS A 148 3.06 1.75 -8.49
C CYS A 148 3.40 1.30 -9.91
N LEU A 149 2.54 1.64 -10.88
CA LEU A 149 2.80 1.38 -12.29
C LEU A 149 4.09 2.07 -12.75
N HIS A 150 4.27 3.34 -12.39
CA HIS A 150 5.47 4.11 -12.71
C HIS A 150 6.73 3.44 -12.17
N HIS A 151 6.74 2.97 -10.92
CA HIS A 151 7.88 2.24 -10.38
C HIS A 151 8.08 0.89 -11.08
N ILE A 152 7.04 0.11 -11.34
CA ILE A 152 7.18 -1.19 -12.01
C ILE A 152 7.74 -1.00 -13.42
N ARG A 153 7.25 0.00 -14.17
CA ARG A 153 7.70 0.33 -15.54
C ARG A 153 8.94 1.21 -15.63
N ARG A 154 9.53 1.61 -14.49
CA ARG A 154 10.66 2.58 -14.43
C ARG A 154 10.36 3.88 -15.20
N GLY A 155 9.15 4.38 -15.03
CA GLY A 155 8.66 5.61 -15.61
C GLY A 155 8.22 5.57 -17.08
N LYS A 156 8.34 4.41 -17.73
CA LYS A 156 7.84 4.20 -19.09
C LYS A 156 6.38 3.77 -19.07
N THR A 157 5.49 4.68 -18.68
CA THR A 157 4.05 4.41 -18.53
C THR A 157 3.24 5.02 -19.67
N ASP A 158 2.24 4.26 -20.13
CA ASP A 158 1.18 4.71 -21.04
C ASP A 158 -0.17 4.62 -20.30
N ILE A 159 -1.10 5.52 -20.62
CA ILE A 159 -2.44 5.55 -20.01
C ILE A 159 -3.24 4.27 -20.31
N GLU A 160 -2.93 3.61 -21.42
CA GLU A 160 -3.53 2.33 -21.83
C GLU A 160 -2.74 1.09 -21.36
N ASP A 161 -1.76 1.24 -20.46
CA ASP A 161 -0.96 0.09 -20.00
C ASP A 161 -1.87 -0.97 -19.35
N PRO A 162 -1.97 -2.19 -19.92
CA PRO A 162 -2.84 -3.24 -19.39
C PRO A 162 -2.45 -3.65 -17.96
N LEU A 163 -1.21 -3.41 -17.54
CA LEU A 163 -0.78 -3.65 -16.17
C LEU A 163 -1.47 -2.72 -15.17
N PHE A 164 -1.85 -1.50 -15.57
CA PHE A 164 -2.54 -0.56 -14.69
C PHE A 164 -3.86 -1.13 -14.17
N LYS A 165 -4.64 -1.77 -15.04
CA LYS A 165 -5.91 -2.44 -14.69
C LYS A 165 -5.70 -3.55 -13.64
N VAL A 166 -4.58 -4.27 -13.73
CA VAL A 166 -4.23 -5.30 -12.74
C VAL A 166 -3.86 -4.66 -11.40
N ILE A 167 -3.02 -3.62 -11.43
CA ILE A 167 -2.57 -2.92 -10.22
C ILE A 167 -3.74 -2.24 -9.49
N ILE A 168 -4.61 -1.52 -10.19
CA ILE A 168 -5.74 -0.83 -9.56
C ILE A 168 -6.73 -1.83 -8.95
N ASN A 169 -6.98 -2.97 -9.60
CA ASN A 169 -7.85 -4.01 -9.04
C ASN A 169 -7.23 -4.65 -7.79
N HIS A 170 -5.92 -4.89 -7.78
CA HIS A 170 -5.20 -5.35 -6.60
C HIS A 170 -5.33 -4.37 -5.43
N HIS A 171 -5.10 -3.08 -5.67
CA HIS A 171 -5.22 -2.04 -4.63
C HIS A 171 -6.66 -1.85 -4.13
N LYS A 172 -7.67 -1.94 -5.02
CA LYS A 172 -9.09 -1.93 -4.64
C LYS A 172 -9.45 -3.10 -3.73
N ASN A 173 -8.95 -4.31 -4.02
CA ASN A 173 -9.18 -5.49 -3.19
C ASN A 173 -8.57 -5.32 -1.79
N ILE A 174 -7.35 -4.78 -1.71
CA ILE A 174 -6.69 -4.47 -0.43
C ILE A 174 -7.48 -3.43 0.35
N PHE A 175 -7.91 -2.35 -0.31
CA PHE A 175 -8.74 -1.32 0.32
C PHE A 175 -10.06 -1.91 0.85
N LYS A 176 -10.73 -2.77 0.09
CA LYS A 176 -11.95 -3.47 0.55
C LYS A 176 -11.67 -4.32 1.79
N SER A 177 -10.58 -5.08 1.80
CA SER A 177 -10.16 -5.86 2.97
C SER A 177 -9.89 -4.96 4.18
N PHE A 178 -9.20 -3.84 3.99
CA PHE A 178 -8.95 -2.86 5.04
C PHE A 178 -10.25 -2.26 5.58
N TYR A 179 -11.14 -1.81 4.70
CA TYR A 179 -12.41 -1.21 5.07
C TYR A 179 -13.25 -2.15 5.93
N ASN A 180 -13.33 -3.43 5.57
CA ASN A 180 -14.01 -4.47 6.34
C ASN A 180 -13.36 -4.78 7.71
N LEU A 181 -12.08 -4.46 7.90
CA LEU A 181 -11.40 -4.66 9.19
C LEU A 181 -11.66 -3.50 10.17
N VAL A 182 -12.03 -2.32 9.66
CA VAL A 182 -12.18 -1.09 10.46
C VAL A 182 -13.63 -0.64 10.63
N HIS A 183 -14.60 -1.35 10.05
CA HIS A 183 -16.05 -1.13 10.16
C HIS A 183 -16.74 -2.44 10.53
#